data_AF-A0A972HL87-F1
#
_entry.id   AF-A0A972HL87-F1
#
_cell.length_a   1.000
_cell.length_b   1.000
_cell.length_c   1.000
_cell.angle_alpha   90.00
_cell.angle_beta   90.00
_cell.angle_gamma   90.00
#
_symmetry.space_group_name_H-M   'P 1'
#
loop_
_entity.id
_entity.type
_entity.pdbx_description
1 polymer ?
#
loop_
_entity_poly.entity_id
_entity_poly.type
_entity_poly.pdbx_seq_one_letter_code
_entity_poly.pdbx_strand_id
1 'polypeptide(L)'
;MAILLGLTGISKAQPSMWDTLNIQYQIIYQDYGPFFNTIKIMVPPFLTTAELMEQIRLMLFFPGTDPPKRKTYVYVFKETDPIGTESKTGCVYKPGKGILWDLRDWKPDSSWLTAPSDWEICVYNCYLDTLFKYGIPPLDSTTELEQKVARQFGISVSRLDSIYYKVKFWKDVQRTRRRFSDIYEP
;
A
#
# COMPACT_ATOMS: atom_id res chain seq x y z
N MET A 1 -47.57 -12.31 26.55
CA MET A 1 -47.02 -12.31 25.17
C MET A 1 -47.29 -10.93 24.59
N ALA A 2 -46.26 -10.07 24.51
CA ALA A 2 -46.25 -8.80 23.77
C ALA A 2 -44.79 -8.34 23.64
N ILE A 3 -44.37 -8.09 22.40
CA ILE A 3 -43.05 -7.62 21.98
C ILE A 3 -43.14 -6.10 21.74
N LEU A 4 -42.15 -5.33 22.20
CA LEU A 4 -41.77 -4.00 21.69
C LEU A 4 -40.32 -3.75 22.17
N LEU A 5 -39.28 -3.91 21.33
CA LEU A 5 -38.73 -2.91 20.38
C LEU A 5 -38.67 -1.53 21.05
N GLY A 6 -37.53 -0.98 21.44
CA GLY A 6 -36.27 -0.86 20.71
C GLY A 6 -36.03 0.63 20.50
N LEU A 7 -34.87 1.17 20.91
CA LEU A 7 -34.28 2.43 20.45
C LEU A 7 -32.93 2.62 21.18
N THR A 8 -31.95 1.79 20.85
CA THR A 8 -30.56 2.24 20.94
C THR A 8 -30.20 2.76 19.56
N GLY A 9 -30.38 4.07 19.39
CA GLY A 9 -29.77 4.81 18.29
C GLY A 9 -28.26 4.68 18.43
N ILE A 10 -27.69 3.64 17.84
CA ILE A 10 -26.26 3.60 17.55
C ILE A 10 -26.07 4.69 16.51
N SER A 11 -25.60 5.84 16.98
CA SER A 11 -25.01 6.89 16.17
C SER A 11 -24.09 6.19 15.17
N LYS A 12 -24.50 6.16 13.89
CA LYS A 12 -23.60 5.80 12.79
C LYS A 12 -22.54 6.89 12.81
N ALA A 13 -21.42 6.60 13.47
CA ALA A 13 -20.24 7.44 13.38
C ALA A 13 -20.02 7.71 11.90
N GLN A 14 -20.09 8.99 11.51
CA GLN A 14 -19.76 9.38 10.14
C GLN A 14 -18.38 8.77 9.84
N PRO A 15 -18.20 8.05 8.71
CA PRO A 15 -16.89 7.64 8.29
C PRO A 15 -16.03 8.89 8.29
N SER A 16 -14.90 8.80 8.97
CA SER A 16 -14.06 9.96 9.15
C SER A 16 -13.59 10.42 7.77
N MET A 17 -13.33 11.72 7.57
CA MET A 17 -12.76 12.23 6.30
C MET A 17 -11.46 11.48 5.93
N TRP A 18 -10.83 10.83 6.91
CA TRP A 18 -9.65 9.99 6.75
C TRP A 18 -9.95 8.67 6.05
N ASP A 19 -11.14 8.09 6.24
CA ASP A 19 -11.56 6.83 5.59
C ASP A 19 -11.85 7.03 4.09
N THR A 20 -12.18 8.24 3.66
CA THR A 20 -12.46 8.58 2.25
C THR A 20 -11.21 8.94 1.45
N LEU A 21 -10.11 9.34 2.08
CA LEU A 21 -8.90 9.81 1.38
C LEU A 21 -7.99 8.67 0.88
N ASN A 22 -8.23 7.43 1.30
CA ASN A 22 -7.50 6.23 0.87
C ASN A 22 -5.98 6.49 0.69
N ILE A 23 -5.34 6.94 1.77
CA ILE A 23 -3.92 7.28 1.78
C ILE A 23 -3.11 5.99 1.66
N GLN A 24 -2.35 5.88 0.57
CA GLN A 24 -1.60 4.67 0.20
C GLN A 24 -0.12 5.00 0.00
N TYR A 25 0.47 5.83 0.88
CA TYR A 25 1.90 6.10 0.86
C TYR A 25 2.49 6.09 2.26
N GLN A 26 3.76 5.71 2.35
CA GLN A 26 4.59 5.83 3.54
C GLN A 26 5.71 6.83 3.27
N ILE A 27 5.89 7.79 4.17
CA ILE A 27 7.03 8.71 4.12
C ILE A 27 8.26 7.98 4.69
N ILE A 28 9.30 7.82 3.87
CA ILE A 28 10.54 7.15 4.26
C ILE A 28 11.68 8.12 4.57
N TYR A 29 11.60 9.35 4.07
CA TYR A 29 12.56 10.40 4.37
C TYR A 29 11.96 11.78 4.16
N GLN A 30 12.27 12.71 5.07
CA GLN A 30 11.97 14.13 4.92
C GLN A 30 13.17 14.95 5.35
N ASP A 31 13.55 15.91 4.52
CA ASP A 31 14.56 16.91 4.84
C ASP A 31 14.08 18.30 4.40
N TYR A 32 14.09 19.23 5.34
CA TYR A 32 13.62 20.61 5.15
C TYR A 32 14.82 21.54 5.08
N GLY A 33 15.52 21.48 3.96
CA GLY A 33 16.73 22.25 3.72
C GLY A 33 16.47 23.75 3.53
N PRO A 34 17.53 24.58 3.62
CA PRO A 34 17.43 26.03 3.48
C PRO A 34 16.97 26.46 2.08
N PHE A 35 17.32 25.70 1.05
CA PHE A 35 17.04 26.04 -0.35
C PHE A 35 15.86 25.25 -0.94
N PHE A 36 15.69 24.00 -0.52
CA PHE A 36 14.65 23.12 -1.01
C PHE A 36 14.30 22.06 0.05
N ASN A 37 13.08 21.55 -0.07
CA ASN A 37 12.62 20.41 0.70
C ASN A 37 12.80 19.14 -0.12
N THR A 38 13.11 18.05 0.54
CA THR A 38 13.18 16.71 -0.05
C THR A 38 12.25 15.79 0.71
N ILE A 39 11.34 15.15 -0.01
CA ILE A 39 10.45 14.12 0.53
C ILE A 39 10.65 12.86 -0.30
N LYS A 40 10.85 11.73 0.37
CA LYS A 40 10.83 10.42 -0.27
C LYS A 40 9.65 9.65 0.27
N ILE A 41 8.85 9.12 -0.64
CA ILE A 41 7.71 8.27 -0.31
C ILE A 41 7.89 6.88 -0.90
N MET A 42 7.39 5.91 -0.17
CA MET A 42 7.18 4.55 -0.62
C MET A 42 5.69 4.38 -0.87
N VAL A 43 5.35 3.79 -2.02
CA VAL A 43 3.97 3.57 -2.44
C VAL A 43 3.78 2.13 -2.91
N PRO A 44 2.56 1.60 -2.84
CA PRO A 44 2.26 0.31 -3.39
C PRO A 44 2.50 0.28 -4.92
N PRO A 45 3.03 -0.83 -5.46
CA PRO A 45 3.48 -0.90 -6.85
C PRO A 45 2.32 -0.89 -7.87
N PHE A 46 1.08 -1.13 -7.43
CA PHE A 46 -0.10 -1.24 -8.29
C PHE A 46 -0.79 0.10 -8.55
N LEU A 47 -0.39 1.19 -7.88
CA LEU A 47 -1.01 2.50 -8.10
C LEU A 47 -0.89 2.90 -9.57
N THR A 48 -2.02 3.20 -10.21
CA THR A 48 -2.02 3.86 -11.51
C THR A 48 -1.30 5.21 -11.42
N THR A 49 -0.83 5.73 -12.56
CA THR A 49 -0.19 7.05 -12.59
C THR A 49 -1.10 8.14 -11.99
N ALA A 50 -2.41 8.07 -12.25
CA ALA A 50 -3.38 9.01 -11.71
C ALA A 50 -3.52 8.89 -10.18
N GLU A 51 -3.60 7.67 -9.65
CA GLU A 51 -3.67 7.46 -8.20
C GLU A 51 -2.38 7.91 -7.52
N LEU A 52 -1.21 7.60 -8.09
CA LEU A 52 0.07 8.10 -7.58
C LEU A 52 0.12 9.64 -7.54
N MET A 53 -0.32 10.29 -8.61
CA MET A 53 -0.39 11.76 -8.65
C MET A 53 -1.29 12.30 -7.54
N GLU A 54 -2.43 11.66 -7.28
CA GLU A 54 -3.32 12.09 -6.20
C GLU A 54 -2.70 11.85 -4.82
N GLN A 55 -2.01 10.72 -4.60
CA GLN A 55 -1.28 10.48 -3.33
C GLN A 55 -0.22 11.56 -3.09
N ILE A 56 0.55 11.93 -4.11
CA ILE A 56 1.54 13.01 -4.03
C ILE A 56 0.87 14.37 -3.81
N ARG A 57 -0.28 14.61 -4.45
CA ARG A 57 -1.04 15.84 -4.27
C ARG A 57 -1.58 15.95 -2.85
N LEU A 58 -2.19 14.89 -2.32
CA LEU A 58 -2.67 14.84 -0.93
C LEU A 58 -1.53 15.03 0.07
N MET A 59 -0.35 14.48 -0.22
CA MET A 59 0.83 14.68 0.62
C MET A 59 1.30 16.15 0.64
N LEU A 60 1.33 16.82 -0.52
CA LEU A 60 1.82 18.20 -0.64
C LEU A 60 0.75 19.24 -0.24
N PHE A 61 -0.52 18.92 -0.46
CA PHE A 61 -1.67 19.81 -0.28
C PHE A 61 -2.69 19.14 0.63
N PHE A 62 -2.23 18.71 1.81
CA PHE A 62 -3.12 18.06 2.74
C PHE A 62 -4.25 19.02 3.12
N PRO A 63 -5.54 18.63 3.05
CA PRO A 63 -6.64 19.52 3.36
C PRO A 63 -6.47 20.21 4.73
N GLY A 64 -6.57 21.53 4.75
CA GLY A 64 -6.36 22.33 5.96
C GLY A 64 -4.90 22.64 6.30
N THR A 65 -3.94 22.22 5.47
CA THR A 65 -2.53 22.60 5.61
C THR A 65 -2.11 23.57 4.52
N ASP A 66 -1.25 24.52 4.87
CA ASP A 66 -0.62 25.38 3.88
C ASP A 66 0.30 24.55 2.98
N PRO A 67 0.30 24.82 1.67
CA PRO A 67 1.24 24.18 0.77
C PRO A 67 2.69 24.54 1.15
N PRO A 68 3.68 23.72 0.77
CA PRO A 68 5.07 24.03 1.01
C PRO A 68 5.44 25.43 0.49
N LYS A 69 6.19 26.18 1.29
CA LYS A 69 6.64 27.54 0.91
C LYS A 69 7.92 27.52 0.07
N ARG A 70 8.58 26.38 0.00
CA ARG A 70 9.84 26.17 -0.73
C ARG A 70 9.64 25.18 -1.87
N LYS A 71 10.60 25.17 -2.79
CA LYS A 71 10.68 24.14 -3.82
C LYS A 71 10.80 22.78 -3.13
N THR A 72 9.91 21.85 -3.45
CA THR A 72 9.88 20.52 -2.84
C THR A 72 10.10 19.46 -3.90
N TYR A 73 11.11 18.63 -3.72
CA TYR A 73 11.35 17.45 -4.53
C TYR A 73 10.68 16.25 -3.86
N VAL A 74 9.87 15.53 -4.63
CA VAL A 74 9.23 14.29 -4.19
C VAL A 74 9.79 13.14 -5.01
N TYR A 75 10.44 12.21 -4.32
CA TYR A 75 10.93 10.96 -4.90
C TYR A 75 10.00 9.82 -4.52
N VAL A 76 9.75 8.93 -5.46
CA VAL A 76 8.78 7.84 -5.32
C VAL A 76 9.50 6.51 -5.44
N PHE A 77 9.27 5.64 -4.48
CA PHE A 77 9.79 4.27 -4.45
C PHE A 77 8.62 3.30 -4.40
N LYS A 78 8.74 2.16 -5.08
CA LYS A 78 7.80 1.06 -4.86
C LYS A 78 8.17 0.34 -3.57
N GLU A 79 7.19 -0.20 -2.86
CA GLU A 79 7.42 -1.11 -1.72
C GLU A 79 8.26 -2.34 -2.10
N THR A 80 8.22 -2.73 -3.38
CA THR A 80 8.99 -3.86 -3.92
C THR A 80 10.38 -3.46 -4.42
N ASP A 81 10.74 -2.17 -4.40
CA ASP A 81 12.07 -1.74 -4.85
C ASP A 81 13.14 -2.16 -3.84
N PRO A 82 14.28 -2.75 -4.28
CA PRO A 82 15.38 -3.11 -3.41
C PRO A 82 15.95 -1.93 -2.62
N ILE A 83 16.50 -2.21 -1.44
CA ILE A 83 17.23 -1.22 -0.64
C ILE A 83 18.41 -0.69 -1.46
N GLY A 84 18.50 0.64 -1.58
CA GLY A 84 19.57 1.30 -2.35
C GLY A 84 19.25 1.54 -3.82
N THR A 85 18.02 1.24 -4.27
CA THR A 85 17.55 1.64 -5.61
C THR A 85 17.71 3.15 -5.81
N GLU A 86 18.22 3.56 -6.97
CA GLU A 86 18.30 4.97 -7.34
C GLU A 86 16.92 5.61 -7.28
N SER A 87 16.84 6.86 -6.79
CA SER A 87 15.57 7.54 -6.61
C SER A 87 14.85 7.71 -7.96
N LYS A 88 13.73 7.01 -8.14
CA LYS A 88 12.87 7.22 -9.29
C LYS A 88 12.11 8.53 -9.15
N THR A 89 11.78 9.08 -10.31
CA THR A 89 11.22 10.41 -10.40
C THR A 89 9.76 10.42 -9.95
N GLY A 90 9.40 11.40 -9.11
CA GLY A 90 8.02 11.66 -8.66
C GLY A 90 7.55 13.00 -9.20
N CYS A 91 7.88 14.06 -8.48
CA CYS A 91 7.58 15.40 -8.93
C CYS A 91 8.46 16.47 -8.30
N VAL A 92 8.43 17.67 -8.89
CA VAL A 92 8.97 18.88 -8.31
C VAL A 92 7.85 19.88 -8.12
N TYR A 93 7.51 20.18 -6.87
CA TYR A 93 6.61 21.27 -6.54
C TYR A 93 7.36 22.60 -6.48
N LYS A 94 6.83 23.61 -7.18
CA LYS A 94 7.34 24.98 -7.18
C LYS A 94 6.25 25.91 -6.62
N PRO A 95 6.51 26.61 -5.49
CA PRO A 95 5.58 27.59 -4.93
C PRO A 95 5.11 28.59 -5.98
N GLY A 96 3.80 28.82 -6.05
CA GLY A 96 3.17 29.73 -7.03
C GLY A 96 3.15 29.24 -8.48
N LYS A 97 3.79 28.12 -8.80
CA LYS A 97 3.80 27.53 -10.17
C LYS A 97 3.13 26.15 -10.24
N GLY A 98 2.95 25.46 -9.12
CA GLY A 98 2.32 24.15 -9.06
C GLY A 98 3.30 22.98 -9.14
N ILE A 99 2.80 21.80 -9.52
CA ILE A 99 3.57 20.56 -9.59
C ILE A 99 4.10 20.33 -11.01
N LEU A 100 5.40 20.07 -11.12
CA LEU A 100 6.02 19.54 -12.32
C LEU A 100 6.20 18.03 -12.15
N TRP A 101 5.41 17.26 -12.88
CA TRP A 101 5.45 15.81 -12.85
C TRP A 101 6.58 15.28 -13.69
N ASP A 102 7.30 14.29 -13.17
CA ASP A 102 8.19 13.47 -13.99
C ASP A 102 8.00 12.03 -13.51
N LEU A 103 7.09 11.33 -14.19
CA LEU A 103 6.63 9.97 -13.87
C LEU A 103 6.95 9.00 -15.02
N ARG A 104 7.96 9.31 -15.85
CA ARG A 104 8.33 8.50 -17.02
C ARG A 104 8.72 7.06 -16.65
N ASP A 105 9.30 6.90 -15.47
CA ASP A 105 9.74 5.61 -14.94
C ASP A 105 8.66 4.92 -14.09
N TRP A 106 7.51 5.55 -13.90
CA TRP A 106 6.39 4.95 -13.19
C TRP A 106 5.62 4.01 -14.12
N LYS A 107 5.70 2.71 -13.83
CA LYS A 107 4.88 1.68 -14.44
C LYS A 107 4.12 0.95 -13.34
N PRO A 108 2.77 1.08 -13.26
CA PRO A 108 2.00 0.28 -12.32
C PRO A 108 2.27 -1.18 -12.61
N ASP A 109 2.48 -1.97 -11.57
CA ASP A 109 2.56 -3.40 -11.72
C ASP A 109 1.14 -3.96 -11.86
N SER A 110 0.79 -4.36 -13.08
CA SER A 110 -0.51 -4.93 -13.39
C SER A 110 -0.62 -6.40 -13.01
N SER A 111 0.48 -7.07 -12.65
CA SER A 111 0.46 -8.49 -12.27
C SER A 111 -0.42 -8.74 -11.04
N TRP A 112 -0.56 -7.73 -10.17
CA TRP A 112 -1.37 -7.79 -8.94
C TRP A 112 -2.89 -7.65 -9.18
N LEU A 113 -3.32 -7.15 -10.34
CA LEU A 113 -4.75 -7.03 -10.70
C LEU A 113 -5.35 -8.35 -11.20
N THR A 114 -4.49 -9.29 -11.60
CA THR A 114 -4.93 -10.62 -11.98
C THR A 114 -5.21 -11.46 -10.74
N ALA A 115 -6.34 -12.18 -10.75
CA ALA A 115 -6.63 -13.13 -9.69
C ALA A 115 -5.44 -14.10 -9.56
N PRO A 116 -4.92 -14.35 -8.35
CA PRO A 116 -3.92 -15.38 -8.15
C PRO A 116 -4.46 -16.72 -8.63
N SER A 117 -3.62 -17.54 -9.25
CA SER A 117 -4.06 -18.88 -9.64
C SER A 117 -4.31 -19.75 -8.40
N ASP A 118 -5.13 -20.80 -8.51
CA ASP A 118 -5.40 -21.74 -7.40
C ASP A 118 -4.10 -22.30 -6.80
N TRP A 119 -3.09 -22.52 -7.65
CA TRP A 119 -1.76 -22.91 -7.21
C TRP A 119 -1.04 -21.84 -6.36
N GLU A 120 -1.12 -20.56 -6.72
CA GLU A 120 -0.52 -19.47 -5.94
C GLU A 120 -1.25 -19.33 -4.58
N ILE A 121 -2.57 -19.52 -4.56
CA ILE A 121 -3.37 -19.55 -3.32
C ILE A 121 -2.96 -20.74 -2.44
N CYS A 122 -2.70 -21.90 -3.02
CA CYS A 122 -2.22 -23.08 -2.31
C CYS A 122 -0.86 -22.84 -1.65
N VAL A 123 0.10 -22.29 -2.42
CA VAL A 123 1.44 -21.91 -1.90
C VAL A 123 1.32 -20.91 -0.75
N TYR A 124 0.49 -19.88 -0.91
CA TYR A 124 0.24 -18.87 0.13
C TYR A 124 -0.32 -19.48 1.41
N ASN A 125 -1.37 -20.31 1.30
CA ASN A 125 -1.98 -20.94 2.47
C ASN A 125 -0.99 -21.88 3.16
N CYS A 126 -0.20 -22.65 2.40
CA CYS A 126 0.83 -23.52 2.96
C CYS A 126 1.93 -22.75 3.70
N TYR A 127 2.34 -21.59 3.16
CA TYR A 127 3.27 -20.70 3.85
C TYR A 127 2.69 -20.17 5.17
N LEU A 128 1.43 -19.70 5.17
CA LEU A 128 0.76 -19.27 6.39
C LEU A 128 0.60 -20.40 7.42
N ASP A 129 0.17 -21.58 7.00
CA ASP A 129 0.03 -22.74 7.88
C ASP A 129 1.38 -23.12 8.50
N THR A 130 2.46 -22.99 7.75
CA THR A 130 3.83 -23.18 8.24
C THR A 130 4.16 -22.13 9.29
N LEU A 131 3.93 -20.85 9.02
CA LEU A 131 4.14 -19.78 10.01
C LEU A 131 3.32 -20.00 11.29
N PHE A 132 2.03 -20.37 11.17
CA PHE A 132 1.19 -20.64 12.34
C PHE A 132 1.64 -21.88 13.13
N LYS A 133 2.11 -22.92 12.44
CA LYS A 133 2.60 -24.15 13.09
C LYS A 133 3.88 -23.94 13.89
N TYR A 134 4.76 -23.05 13.44
CA TYR A 134 6.05 -22.78 14.10
C TYR A 134 6.03 -21.55 15.02
N GLY A 135 4.90 -20.82 15.10
CA GLY A 135 4.77 -19.59 15.88
C GLY A 135 5.37 -18.38 15.17
N ILE A 136 5.25 -17.18 15.78
CA ILE A 136 5.91 -15.97 15.26
C ILE A 136 7.42 -16.17 15.47
N PRO A 137 8.21 -16.40 14.41
CA PRO A 137 9.63 -16.66 14.56
C PRO A 137 10.33 -15.33 14.91
N PRO A 138 11.39 -15.32 15.75
CA PRO A 138 12.31 -14.18 15.78
C PRO A 138 12.83 -13.89 14.36
N LEU A 139 13.07 -12.62 14.01
CA LEU A 139 13.38 -12.14 12.64
C LEU A 139 14.40 -13.02 11.87
N ASP A 140 15.36 -13.60 12.58
CA ASP A 140 16.43 -14.43 12.01
C ASP A 140 15.99 -15.83 11.56
N SER A 141 14.82 -16.30 12.00
CA SER A 141 14.28 -17.65 11.71
C SER A 141 13.19 -17.67 10.63
N THR A 142 12.73 -16.49 10.19
CA THR A 142 11.80 -16.32 9.07
C THR A 142 12.38 -16.88 7.77
N THR A 143 13.70 -16.71 7.57
CA THR A 143 14.41 -17.13 6.36
C THR A 143 14.50 -18.64 6.20
N GLU A 144 14.54 -19.42 7.29
CA GLU A 144 14.56 -20.89 7.21
C GLU A 144 13.20 -21.47 6.81
N LEU A 145 12.11 -20.89 7.33
CA LEU A 145 10.75 -21.31 7.01
C LEU A 145 10.39 -20.99 5.56
N GLU A 146 10.75 -19.80 5.10
CA GLU A 146 10.63 -19.40 3.70
C GLU A 146 11.38 -20.35 2.76
N GLN A 147 12.64 -20.68 3.09
CA GLN A 147 13.41 -21.64 2.33
C GLN A 147 12.76 -23.03 2.30
N LYS A 148 12.20 -23.49 3.42
CA LYS A 148 11.53 -24.79 3.51
C LYS A 148 10.31 -24.86 2.60
N VAL A 149 9.44 -23.85 2.65
CA VAL A 149 8.25 -23.78 1.81
C VAL A 149 8.63 -23.59 0.35
N ALA A 150 9.61 -22.73 0.05
CA ALA A 150 10.10 -22.53 -1.30
C ALA A 150 10.64 -23.84 -1.92
N ARG A 151 11.41 -24.62 -1.16
CA ARG A 151 11.87 -25.96 -1.59
C ARG A 151 10.72 -26.94 -1.81
N GLN A 152 9.71 -26.94 -0.95
CA GLN A 152 8.55 -27.84 -1.09
C GLN A 152 7.80 -27.64 -2.42
N PHE A 153 7.73 -26.41 -2.91
CA PHE A 153 7.07 -26.07 -4.18
C PHE A 153 8.04 -25.93 -5.37
N GLY A 154 9.34 -26.20 -5.17
CA GLY A 154 10.34 -26.08 -6.23
C GLY A 154 10.54 -24.65 -6.76
N ILE A 155 10.34 -23.64 -5.91
CA ILE A 155 10.46 -22.23 -6.27
C ILE A 155 11.60 -21.53 -5.52
N SER A 156 12.05 -20.39 -6.02
CA SER A 156 12.97 -19.51 -5.29
C SER A 156 12.25 -18.78 -4.15
N VAL A 157 12.98 -18.40 -3.10
CA VAL A 157 12.45 -17.58 -1.99
C VAL A 157 11.84 -16.27 -2.49
N SER A 158 12.52 -15.57 -3.41
CA SER A 158 11.98 -14.35 -4.04
C SER A 158 10.63 -14.58 -4.75
N ARG A 159 10.43 -15.77 -5.34
CA ARG A 159 9.15 -16.14 -5.96
C ARG A 159 8.09 -16.44 -4.90
N LEU A 160 8.46 -17.07 -3.79
CA LEU A 160 7.57 -17.27 -2.65
C LEU A 160 7.10 -15.92 -2.08
N ASP A 161 8.01 -14.96 -1.90
CA ASP A 161 7.67 -13.61 -1.43
C ASP A 161 6.71 -12.92 -2.41
N SER A 162 7.01 -12.98 -3.70
CA SER A 162 6.14 -12.43 -4.75
C SER A 162 4.73 -13.04 -4.68
N ILE A 163 4.61 -14.36 -4.50
CA ILE A 163 3.31 -15.03 -4.34
C ILE A 163 2.63 -14.60 -3.04
N TYR A 164 3.38 -14.52 -1.94
CA TYR A 164 2.86 -14.11 -0.63
C TYR A 164 2.20 -12.74 -0.71
N TYR A 165 2.94 -11.74 -1.19
CA TYR A 165 2.44 -10.38 -1.33
C TYR A 165 1.28 -10.31 -2.32
N LYS A 166 1.30 -11.11 -3.41
CA LYS A 166 0.23 -11.11 -4.42
C LYS A 166 -1.08 -11.59 -3.82
N VAL A 167 -1.06 -12.74 -3.18
CA VAL A 167 -2.26 -13.36 -2.63
C VAL A 167 -2.76 -12.58 -1.41
N LYS A 168 -1.86 -12.12 -0.52
CA LYS A 168 -2.23 -11.27 0.62
C LYS A 168 -2.95 -10.02 0.15
N PHE A 169 -2.33 -9.29 -0.77
CA PHE A 169 -2.88 -8.05 -1.29
C PHE A 169 -4.20 -8.28 -2.01
N TRP A 170 -4.29 -9.30 -2.88
CA TRP A 170 -5.55 -9.63 -3.54
C TRP A 170 -6.67 -9.94 -2.54
N LYS A 171 -6.38 -10.70 -1.47
CA LYS A 171 -7.34 -10.97 -0.38
C LYS A 171 -7.75 -9.69 0.35
N ASP A 172 -6.83 -8.77 0.60
CA ASP A 172 -7.12 -7.49 1.26
C ASP A 172 -7.97 -6.56 0.37
N VAL A 173 -7.68 -6.49 -0.93
CA VAL A 173 -8.54 -5.78 -1.90
C VAL A 173 -9.95 -6.36 -1.92
N GLN A 174 -10.09 -7.69 -1.94
CA GLN A 174 -11.40 -8.35 -1.89
C GLN A 174 -12.15 -8.04 -0.58
N ARG A 175 -11.46 -8.01 0.57
CA ARG A 175 -12.06 -7.62 1.85
C ARG A 175 -12.54 -6.18 1.84
N THR A 176 -11.72 -5.27 1.31
CA THR A 176 -12.07 -3.85 1.19
C THR A 176 -13.27 -3.66 0.27
N ARG A 177 -13.30 -4.32 -0.89
CA ARG A 177 -14.45 -4.28 -1.82
C ARG A 177 -15.73 -4.81 -1.19
N ARG A 178 -15.68 -5.91 -0.45
CA ARG A 178 -16.84 -6.45 0.29
C ARG A 178 -17.36 -5.47 1.33
N ARG A 179 -16.45 -4.85 2.09
CA ARG A 179 -16.84 -3.81 3.06
C ARG A 179 -17.52 -2.62 2.37
N PHE A 180 -17.09 -2.24 1.17
CA PHE A 180 -17.76 -1.18 0.41
C PHE A 180 -19.10 -1.64 -0.20
N SER A 181 -19.25 -2.88 -0.68
CA SER A 181 -20.57 -3.36 -1.13
C SER A 181 -21.59 -3.43 0.00
N ASP A 182 -21.16 -3.85 1.19
CA ASP A 182 -22.03 -3.95 2.39
C ASP A 182 -22.45 -2.58 2.94
N ILE A 183 -21.80 -1.49 2.52
CA ILE A 183 -22.13 -0.11 2.90
C ILE A 183 -23.08 0.56 1.89
N TYR A 184 -23.11 0.09 0.64
CA TYR A 184 -23.82 0.73 -0.48
C TYR A 184 -24.95 -0.10 -1.10
N GLU A 185 -25.18 -1.33 -0.65
CA GLU A 185 -26.40 -2.08 -0.96
C GLU A 185 -27.33 -2.11 0.27
N PRO A 186 -28.56 -1.58 0.19
CA PRO A 186 -29.55 -1.58 1.27
C PRO A 186 -30.17 -2.95 1.57
#